data_AF-A0A0F7TAW6-F1
#
_entry.id   AF-A0A0F7TAW6-F1
#
_cell.length_a   1.000
_cell.length_b   1.000
_cell.length_c   1.000
_cell.angle_alpha   90.00
_cell.angle_beta   90.00
_cell.angle_gamma   90.00
#
_symmetry.space_group_name_H-M   'P 1'
#
loop_
_entity.id
_entity.type
_entity.pdbx_description
1 polymer ?
#
loop_
_entity_poly.entity_id
_entity_poly.type
_entity_poly.pdbx_seq_one_letter_code
_entity_poly.pdbx_strand_id
1 'polypeptide(L)'
;MADHSPVINQPNAPPGYWARKGTELPWRAARKGSYLHGELLLRLQHLNAMREPSLRPSRAWEGSDFFAKIGIKRQNVEALRVQTVGQEAEDPCLHCRRGDGPFAGCVIAHECADIMPQCANCHWGAQGERCSLYKKAHPDLSAEIVKTAPKADKKRKLSEMYDGIQLVLNRSELLLSQQALQLQGMLDDINLEKCKLVKSREDLEVLRKELEE
;
A
#
# COMPACT_ATOMS: atom_id res chain seq x y z
N MET A 1 -20.94 -27.31 16.73
CA MET A 1 -20.90 -26.23 15.71
C MET A 1 -20.00 -25.15 16.28
N ALA A 2 -18.91 -24.79 15.60
CA ALA A 2 -18.03 -23.74 16.11
C ALA A 2 -18.77 -22.41 16.04
N ASP A 3 -18.93 -21.73 17.17
CA ASP A 3 -19.58 -20.43 17.24
C ASP A 3 -18.76 -19.41 16.44
N HIS A 4 -19.37 -18.85 15.40
CA HIS A 4 -18.80 -17.79 14.56
C HIS A 4 -19.20 -16.41 15.05
N SER A 5 -19.93 -16.33 16.17
CA SER A 5 -20.34 -15.06 16.76
C SER A 5 -19.11 -14.28 17.23
N PRO A 6 -19.01 -12.99 16.87
CA PRO A 6 -17.97 -12.13 17.40
C PRO A 6 -18.09 -11.99 18.92
N VAL A 7 -16.95 -12.00 19.61
CA VAL A 7 -16.91 -11.75 21.05
C VAL A 7 -17.27 -10.29 21.34
N ILE A 8 -18.27 -10.04 22.19
CA ILE A 8 -18.76 -8.68 22.47
C ILE A 8 -18.32 -8.23 23.86
N ASN A 9 -17.72 -7.04 23.95
CA ASN A 9 -17.31 -6.36 25.19
C ASN A 9 -16.54 -7.23 26.20
N GLN A 10 -15.69 -8.14 25.73
CA GLN A 10 -14.79 -8.96 26.55
C GLN A 10 -13.35 -8.73 26.10
N PRO A 11 -12.72 -7.63 26.54
CA PRO A 11 -11.32 -7.40 26.24
C PRO A 11 -10.48 -8.55 26.82
N ASN A 12 -9.45 -8.97 26.08
CA ASN A 12 -8.50 -10.02 26.49
C ASN A 12 -9.06 -11.44 26.58
N ALA A 13 -10.20 -11.73 25.95
CA ALA A 13 -10.62 -13.11 25.73
C ALA A 13 -9.50 -13.92 25.03
N PRO A 14 -9.28 -15.19 25.40
CA PRO A 14 -8.22 -16.00 24.80
C PRO A 14 -8.45 -16.17 23.28
N PRO A 15 -7.39 -16.27 22.46
CA PRO A 15 -7.52 -16.42 21.01
C PRO A 15 -8.50 -17.53 20.60
N GLY A 16 -9.50 -17.16 19.79
CA GLY A 16 -10.57 -18.02 19.34
C GLY A 16 -10.71 -18.03 17.82
N TYR A 17 -11.95 -17.98 17.33
CA TYR A 17 -12.25 -18.09 15.92
C TYR A 17 -11.69 -16.93 15.11
N TRP A 18 -11.90 -15.68 15.56
CA TRP A 18 -11.50 -14.49 14.83
C TRP A 18 -10.00 -14.25 14.89
N ALA A 19 -9.35 -14.59 16.01
CA ALA A 19 -7.90 -14.57 16.11
C ALA A 19 -7.25 -15.53 15.10
N ARG A 20 -7.78 -16.76 15.01
CA ARG A 20 -7.35 -17.74 14.01
C ARG A 20 -7.57 -17.26 12.58
N LYS A 21 -8.73 -16.66 12.26
CA LYS A 21 -8.97 -16.07 10.94
C LYS A 21 -8.03 -14.90 10.64
N GLY A 22 -7.70 -14.10 11.66
CA GLY A 22 -6.66 -13.08 11.58
C GLY A 22 -5.28 -13.65 11.23
N THR A 23 -4.93 -14.84 11.73
CA THR A 23 -3.68 -15.53 11.36
C THR A 23 -3.73 -16.16 9.96
N GLU A 24 -4.83 -16.82 9.61
CA GLU A 24 -5.00 -17.48 8.31
C GLU A 24 -5.06 -16.48 7.14
N LEU A 25 -5.54 -15.25 7.41
CA LEU A 25 -5.74 -14.18 6.44
C LEU A 25 -6.48 -14.67 5.18
N PRO A 26 -7.71 -15.23 5.31
CA PRO A 26 -8.45 -15.83 4.19
C PRO A 26 -9.02 -14.80 3.21
N TRP A 27 -9.02 -13.51 3.56
CA TRP A 27 -9.64 -12.46 2.74
C TRP A 27 -8.77 -12.09 1.54
N ARG A 28 -9.40 -11.96 0.37
CA ARG A 28 -8.73 -11.50 -0.87
C ARG A 28 -8.07 -10.13 -0.69
N ALA A 29 -8.63 -9.23 0.12
CA ALA A 29 -8.03 -7.92 0.38
C ALA A 29 -6.65 -7.99 1.08
N ALA A 30 -6.35 -9.10 1.76
CA ALA A 30 -5.07 -9.36 2.41
C ALA A 30 -4.02 -9.96 1.47
N ARG A 31 -4.36 -10.29 0.22
CA ARG A 31 -3.52 -11.08 -0.69
C ARG A 31 -3.44 -10.48 -2.09
N LYS A 32 -2.30 -10.69 -2.76
CA LYS A 32 -2.10 -10.48 -4.20
C LYS A 32 -1.60 -11.80 -4.78
N GLY A 33 -2.52 -12.60 -5.32
CA GLY A 33 -2.22 -13.98 -5.70
C GLY A 33 -1.86 -14.81 -4.46
N SER A 34 -0.69 -15.44 -4.47
CA SER A 34 -0.17 -16.24 -3.35
C SER A 34 0.45 -15.42 -2.21
N TYR A 35 0.80 -14.16 -2.46
CA TYR A 35 1.55 -13.33 -1.50
C TYR A 35 0.64 -12.46 -0.63
N LEU A 36 1.07 -12.16 0.60
CA LEU A 36 0.40 -11.18 1.44
C LEU A 36 0.56 -9.78 0.86
N HIS A 37 -0.50 -8.99 0.97
CA HIS A 37 -0.57 -7.66 0.40
C HIS A 37 -0.24 -6.61 1.46
N GLY A 38 0.95 -6.00 1.35
CA GLY A 38 1.37 -4.88 2.18
C GLY A 38 2.35 -5.27 3.29
N GLU A 39 3.32 -4.40 3.55
CA GLU A 39 4.40 -4.61 4.51
C GLU A 39 3.90 -4.89 5.93
N LEU A 40 2.83 -4.21 6.36
CA LEU A 40 2.26 -4.41 7.69
C LEU A 40 1.78 -5.86 7.89
N LEU A 41 1.05 -6.44 6.94
CA LEU A 41 0.60 -7.83 7.05
C LEU A 41 1.77 -8.81 7.05
N LEU A 42 2.82 -8.54 6.27
CA LEU A 42 4.03 -9.36 6.26
C LEU A 42 4.73 -9.37 7.62
N ARG A 43 4.75 -8.25 8.34
CA ARG A 43 5.34 -8.19 9.68
C ARG A 43 4.44 -8.82 10.74
N LEU A 44 3.13 -8.54 10.70
CA LEU A 44 2.17 -9.08 11.65
C LEU A 44 1.94 -10.59 11.53
N GLN A 45 2.25 -11.22 10.38
CA GLN A 45 2.05 -12.67 10.19
C GLN A 45 2.92 -13.50 11.14
N HIS A 46 4.07 -12.96 11.56
CA HIS A 46 5.03 -13.64 12.42
C HIS A 46 4.74 -13.46 13.92
N LEU A 47 3.76 -12.63 14.28
CA LEU A 47 3.39 -12.40 15.67
C LEU A 47 2.35 -13.43 16.13
N ASN A 48 2.46 -13.86 17.38
CA ASN A 48 1.49 -14.79 17.98
C ASN A 48 0.21 -14.04 18.36
N ALA A 49 -0.93 -14.67 18.13
CA ALA A 49 -2.21 -14.14 18.60
C ALA A 49 -2.25 -14.18 20.12
N MET A 50 -2.46 -13.02 20.75
CA MET A 50 -2.55 -12.84 22.19
C MET A 50 -3.98 -12.83 22.70
N ARG A 51 -4.93 -12.36 21.88
CA ARG A 51 -6.33 -12.20 22.28
C ARG A 51 -7.31 -12.44 21.13
N GLU A 52 -8.53 -12.80 21.47
CA GLU A 52 -9.67 -12.72 20.58
C GLU A 52 -10.11 -11.24 20.44
N PRO A 53 -10.32 -10.75 19.22
CA PRO A 53 -10.72 -9.37 19.00
C PRO A 53 -12.18 -9.19 19.45
N SER A 54 -12.37 -8.38 20.48
CA SER A 54 -13.72 -8.09 20.97
C SER A 54 -14.33 -6.86 20.29
N LEU A 55 -15.60 -6.96 19.90
CA LEU A 55 -16.36 -5.89 19.26
C LEU A 55 -17.17 -5.07 20.28
N ARG A 56 -17.45 -3.81 19.91
CA ARG A 56 -18.34 -2.94 20.67
C ARG A 56 -19.80 -3.40 20.51
N PRO A 57 -20.64 -3.33 21.56
CA PRO A 57 -22.06 -3.69 21.50
C PRO A 57 -22.91 -2.69 20.71
N SER A 58 -22.37 -1.51 20.42
CA SER A 58 -23.06 -0.44 19.69
C SER A 58 -23.47 -0.82 18.25
N ARG A 59 -23.03 -2.00 17.77
CA ARG A 59 -23.47 -2.60 16.51
C ARG A 59 -23.75 -4.08 16.76
N ALA A 60 -24.94 -4.52 16.35
CA ALA A 60 -25.23 -5.94 16.24
C ALA A 60 -24.38 -6.50 15.09
N TRP A 61 -23.30 -7.19 15.44
CA TRP A 61 -22.43 -7.84 14.48
C TRP A 61 -22.77 -9.31 14.40
N GLU A 62 -23.39 -9.71 13.29
CA GLU A 62 -23.42 -11.11 12.91
C GLU A 62 -22.03 -11.53 12.38
N GLY A 63 -21.68 -12.80 12.59
CA GLY A 63 -20.38 -13.32 12.17
C GLY A 63 -20.13 -13.18 10.66
N SER A 64 -21.13 -13.47 9.83
CA SER A 64 -21.07 -13.32 8.37
C SER A 64 -20.83 -11.86 7.95
N ASP A 65 -21.55 -10.92 8.59
CA ASP A 65 -21.43 -9.50 8.29
C ASP A 65 -20.06 -8.95 8.69
N PHE A 66 -19.57 -9.36 9.85
CA PHE A 66 -18.23 -8.99 10.29
C PHE A 66 -17.16 -9.57 9.36
N PHE A 67 -17.26 -10.84 8.98
CA PHE A 67 -16.37 -11.48 8.02
C PHE A 67 -16.35 -10.74 6.69
N ALA A 68 -17.52 -10.43 6.14
CA ALA A 68 -17.64 -9.68 4.89
C ALA A 68 -17.01 -8.29 5.04
N LYS A 69 -17.28 -7.58 6.14
CA LYS A 69 -16.77 -6.23 6.38
C LYS A 69 -15.25 -6.17 6.50
N ILE A 70 -14.63 -7.17 7.13
CA ILE A 70 -13.17 -7.32 7.16
C ILE A 70 -12.63 -7.44 5.73
N GLY A 71 -13.27 -8.26 4.90
CA GLY A 71 -12.82 -8.55 3.53
C GLY A 71 -12.90 -7.39 2.53
N ILE A 72 -13.61 -6.30 2.83
CA ILE A 72 -13.79 -5.18 1.88
C ILE A 72 -12.49 -4.37 1.70
N LYS A 73 -11.69 -4.21 2.75
CA LYS A 73 -10.49 -3.35 2.72
C LYS A 73 -9.31 -4.03 3.40
N ARG A 74 -8.12 -3.86 2.84
CA ARG A 74 -6.87 -4.32 3.46
C ARG A 74 -6.71 -3.78 4.88
N GLN A 75 -7.03 -2.49 5.10
CA GLN A 75 -6.92 -1.85 6.40
C GLN A 75 -7.84 -2.47 7.46
N ASN A 76 -8.96 -3.08 7.05
CA ASN A 76 -9.84 -3.77 8.00
C ASN A 76 -9.22 -5.11 8.43
N VAL A 77 -8.58 -5.81 7.49
CA VAL A 77 -7.80 -7.03 7.77
C VAL A 77 -6.61 -6.71 8.68
N GLU A 78 -5.86 -5.66 8.37
CA GLU A 78 -4.74 -5.18 9.19
C GLU A 78 -5.19 -4.79 10.59
N ALA A 79 -6.30 -4.05 10.71
CA ALA A 79 -6.85 -3.68 12.01
C ALA A 79 -7.31 -4.90 12.82
N LEU A 80 -7.94 -5.90 12.19
CA LEU A 80 -8.26 -7.17 12.84
C LEU A 80 -6.99 -7.84 13.36
N ARG A 81 -5.95 -7.93 12.52
CA ARG A 81 -4.70 -8.57 12.89
C ARG A 81 -4.02 -7.85 14.06
N VAL A 82 -3.94 -6.52 14.02
CA VAL A 82 -3.41 -5.71 15.13
C VAL A 82 -4.21 -5.94 16.41
N GLN A 83 -5.53 -6.06 16.35
CA GLN A 83 -6.31 -6.41 17.53
C GLN A 83 -5.93 -7.76 18.15
N THR A 84 -5.55 -8.72 17.31
CA THR A 84 -5.20 -10.07 17.80
C THR A 84 -3.79 -10.15 18.38
N VAL A 85 -2.84 -9.37 17.85
CA VAL A 85 -1.40 -9.50 18.18
C VAL A 85 -0.79 -8.26 18.84
N GLY A 86 -1.45 -7.11 18.80
CA GLY A 86 -0.93 -5.86 19.36
C GLY A 86 -1.25 -5.73 20.85
N GLN A 87 -0.71 -4.71 21.50
CA GLN A 87 -0.94 -4.38 22.91
C GLN A 87 -2.04 -3.32 23.07
N GLU A 88 -2.81 -3.44 24.15
CA GLU A 88 -3.78 -2.40 24.49
C GLU A 88 -3.04 -1.15 24.96
N ALA A 89 -3.37 0.00 24.38
CA ALA A 89 -2.81 1.28 24.77
C ALA A 89 -3.22 1.59 26.22
N GLU A 90 -2.26 2.02 27.03
CA GLU A 90 -2.49 2.44 28.42
C GLU A 90 -3.61 3.48 28.51
N ASP A 91 -3.56 4.48 27.62
CA ASP A 91 -4.64 5.43 27.42
C ASP A 91 -5.31 5.25 26.05
N PRO A 92 -6.62 4.96 26.00
CA PRO A 92 -7.35 4.93 24.74
C PRO A 92 -7.27 6.28 24.03
N CYS A 93 -7.11 6.26 22.71
CA CYS A 93 -7.12 7.47 21.89
C CYS A 93 -8.47 8.21 21.99
N LEU A 94 -8.49 9.51 21.64
CA LEU A 94 -9.70 10.35 21.76
C LEU A 94 -10.92 9.77 21.02
N HIS A 95 -10.72 9.11 19.88
CA HIS A 95 -11.80 8.47 19.13
C HIS A 95 -12.27 7.16 19.77
N CYS A 96 -11.34 6.33 20.27
CA CYS A 96 -11.72 5.12 21.00
C CYS A 96 -12.49 5.45 22.28
N ARG A 97 -12.12 6.51 23.01
CA ARG A 97 -12.88 6.99 24.18
C ARG A 97 -14.33 7.38 23.84
N ARG A 98 -14.58 7.84 22.62
CA ARG A 98 -15.93 8.17 22.11
C ARG A 98 -16.69 6.95 21.59
N GLY A 99 -16.09 5.75 21.63
CA GLY A 99 -16.71 4.53 21.10
C GLY A 99 -16.57 4.36 19.59
N ASP A 100 -15.66 5.09 18.93
CA ASP A 100 -15.45 4.93 17.49
C ASP A 100 -14.68 3.64 17.15
N GLY A 101 -14.99 3.09 15.98
CA GLY A 101 -14.40 1.86 15.47
C GLY A 101 -15.14 0.61 15.95
N PRO A 102 -14.89 -0.55 15.32
CA PRO A 102 -15.65 -1.75 15.61
C PRO A 102 -15.22 -2.45 16.91
N PHE A 103 -13.97 -2.27 17.34
CA PHE A 103 -13.39 -3.04 18.44
C PHE A 103 -13.54 -2.34 19.78
N ALA A 104 -13.73 -3.10 20.86
CA ALA A 104 -13.82 -2.57 22.21
C ALA A 104 -12.50 -1.92 22.66
N GLY A 105 -11.38 -2.62 22.49
CA GLY A 105 -10.04 -2.17 22.93
C GLY A 105 -9.38 -1.16 22.01
N CYS A 106 -8.51 -0.30 22.57
CA CYS A 106 -7.64 0.59 21.79
C CYS A 106 -6.26 -0.05 21.61
N VAL A 107 -6.10 -0.89 20.59
CA VAL A 107 -4.89 -1.70 20.41
C VAL A 107 -3.93 -1.13 19.38
N ILE A 108 -2.64 -1.17 19.68
CA ILE A 108 -1.51 -0.74 18.84
C ILE A 108 -0.51 -1.89 18.67
N ALA A 109 0.17 -1.96 17.53
CA ALA A 109 1.27 -2.91 17.31
C ALA A 109 2.59 -2.16 17.44
N HIS A 110 3.17 -2.15 18.64
CA HIS A 110 4.41 -1.42 18.93
C HIS A 110 5.56 -1.85 18.00
N GLU A 111 5.63 -3.13 17.67
CA GLU A 111 6.64 -3.67 16.77
C GLU A 111 6.51 -3.07 15.36
N CYS A 112 5.31 -2.62 14.96
CA CYS A 112 5.02 -2.09 13.62
C CYS A 112 4.67 -0.59 13.63
N ALA A 113 5.07 0.15 14.68
CA ALA A 113 4.70 1.55 14.86
C ALA A 113 5.24 2.48 13.75
N ASP A 114 6.32 2.10 13.09
CA ASP A 114 6.89 2.78 11.91
C ASP A 114 5.97 2.75 10.67
N ILE A 115 5.11 1.74 10.56
CA ILE A 115 4.17 1.56 9.44
C ILE A 115 2.75 1.96 9.84
N MET A 116 2.36 1.63 11.08
CA MET A 116 1.04 1.90 11.63
C MET A 116 1.15 2.50 13.05
N PRO A 117 1.41 3.81 13.15
CA PRO A 117 1.50 4.49 14.45
C PRO A 117 0.13 4.74 15.12
N GLN A 118 -0.97 4.55 14.38
CA GLN A 118 -2.34 4.64 14.90
C GLN A 118 -2.84 3.32 15.51
N CYS A 119 -3.88 3.39 16.35
CA CYS A 119 -4.57 2.19 16.84
C CYS A 119 -5.44 1.50 15.76
N ALA A 120 -5.73 0.22 15.97
CA ALA A 120 -6.56 -0.61 15.09
C ALA A 120 -7.93 -0.01 14.78
N ASN A 121 -8.63 0.55 15.77
CA ASN A 121 -9.93 1.19 15.57
C ASN A 121 -9.88 2.41 14.64
N CYS A 122 -8.79 3.20 14.69
CA CYS A 122 -8.62 4.34 13.80
C CYS A 122 -8.08 3.91 12.43
N HIS A 123 -7.25 2.87 12.38
CA HIS A 123 -6.79 2.30 11.11
C HIS A 123 -7.94 1.68 10.30
N TRP A 124 -8.92 1.07 10.98
CA TRP A 124 -10.12 0.53 10.36
C TRP A 124 -10.78 1.55 9.42
N GLY A 125 -11.08 1.12 8.19
CA GLY A 125 -11.67 1.97 7.17
C GLY A 125 -10.72 2.99 6.53
N ALA A 126 -9.41 2.93 6.82
CA ALA A 126 -8.38 3.87 6.39
C ALA A 126 -8.55 5.28 6.99
N GLN A 127 -8.81 5.37 8.30
CA GLN A 127 -9.05 6.63 9.00
C GLN A 127 -7.95 6.97 10.02
N GLY A 128 -6.71 6.54 9.79
CA GLY A 128 -5.63 6.58 10.79
C GLY A 128 -5.28 7.98 11.31
N GLU A 129 -5.33 9.00 10.44
CA GLU A 129 -4.94 10.39 10.73
C GLU A 129 -5.76 11.05 11.86
N ARG A 130 -6.97 10.55 12.13
CA ARG A 130 -7.80 11.05 13.23
C ARG A 130 -7.29 10.60 14.60
N CYS A 131 -6.45 9.57 14.65
CA CYS A 131 -5.97 8.98 15.89
C CYS A 131 -5.10 9.97 16.67
N SER A 132 -5.43 10.21 17.94
CA SER A 132 -4.60 11.05 18.79
C SER A 132 -3.24 10.42 19.12
N LEU A 133 -3.09 9.09 19.00
CA LEU A 133 -1.80 8.40 19.15
C LEU A 133 -0.90 8.65 17.94
N TYR A 134 -1.47 8.61 16.73
CA TYR A 134 -0.77 8.98 15.49
C TYR A 134 -0.20 10.41 15.57
N LYS A 135 -1.03 11.37 16.02
CA LYS A 135 -0.60 12.77 16.18
C LYS A 135 0.50 12.95 17.22
N LYS A 136 0.51 12.14 18.28
CA LYS A 136 1.60 12.14 19.28
C LYS A 136 2.89 11.57 18.71
N ALA A 137 2.82 10.54 17.87
CA ALA A 137 3.98 9.94 17.20
C ALA A 137 4.56 10.86 16.10
N HIS A 138 3.73 11.74 15.53
CA HIS A 138 4.13 12.71 14.50
C HIS A 138 3.76 14.15 14.88
N PRO A 139 4.45 14.75 15.87
CA PRO A 139 4.14 16.10 16.34
C PRO A 139 4.28 17.16 15.23
N ASP A 140 5.19 16.99 14.27
CA ASP A 140 5.40 17.94 13.17
C ASP A 140 4.19 18.03 12.22
N LEU A 141 3.47 16.92 12.01
CA LEU A 141 2.22 16.89 11.24
C LEU A 141 1.04 17.51 12.00
N SER A 142 1.13 17.63 13.33
CA SER A 142 0.07 18.19 14.16
C SER A 142 0.05 19.73 14.13
N ALA A 143 1.17 20.37 13.80
CA ALA A 143 1.31 21.83 13.72
C ALA A 143 0.72 22.44 12.43
N GLU A 144 0.72 21.71 11.31
CA GLU A 144 0.15 22.20 10.04
C GLU A 144 -1.38 22.14 9.98
N ILE A 145 -2.03 21.25 10.75
CA ILE A 145 -3.49 21.05 10.68
C ILE A 145 -4.28 22.21 11.34
N VAL A 146 -3.64 23.02 12.18
CA VAL A 146 -4.30 24.16 12.86
C VAL A 146 -4.49 25.37 11.93
N LYS A 147 -3.78 25.44 10.79
CA LYS A 147 -3.87 26.56 9.86
C LYS A 147 -4.38 26.09 8.50
N THR A 148 -5.63 26.44 8.23
CA THR A 148 -6.38 26.23 6.98
C THR A 148 -7.13 24.89 6.87
N ALA A 149 -8.34 24.88 7.42
CA ALA A 149 -9.40 24.02 6.92
C ALA A 149 -10.25 24.78 5.90
N PRO A 150 -9.96 24.70 4.59
CA PRO A 150 -11.01 24.58 3.60
C PRO A 150 -11.30 23.08 3.43
N LYS A 151 -12.58 22.72 3.32
CA LYS A 151 -13.00 21.39 2.86
C LYS A 151 -12.48 21.20 1.43
N ALA A 152 -11.24 20.73 1.28
CA ALA A 152 -10.61 20.52 -0.01
C ALA A 152 -11.14 19.22 -0.63
N ASP A 153 -12.07 19.45 -1.54
CA ASP A 153 -12.69 18.60 -2.54
C ASP A 153 -11.85 17.37 -2.96
N LYS A 154 -12.43 16.16 -2.82
CA LYS A 154 -11.84 14.89 -3.32
C LYS A 154 -11.45 14.98 -4.79
N LYS A 155 -12.10 15.88 -5.56
CA LYS A 155 -11.80 16.18 -6.95
C LYS A 155 -10.39 16.77 -7.14
N ARG A 156 -9.89 17.56 -6.18
CA ARG A 156 -8.56 18.18 -6.27
C ARG A 156 -7.43 17.18 -6.06
N LYS A 157 -7.51 16.32 -5.04
CA LYS A 157 -6.53 15.24 -4.81
C LYS A 157 -6.49 14.21 -5.94
N LEU A 158 -7.64 13.94 -6.57
CA LEU A 158 -7.70 13.08 -7.77
C LEU A 158 -7.04 13.77 -8.97
N SER A 159 -7.28 15.07 -9.19
CA SER A 159 -6.62 15.87 -10.24
C SER A 159 -5.11 15.91 -10.05
N GLU A 160 -4.63 16.26 -8.86
CA GLU A 160 -3.20 16.34 -8.53
C GLU A 160 -2.49 14.98 -8.77
N MET A 161 -3.17 13.86 -8.49
CA MET A 161 -2.66 12.53 -8.79
C MET A 161 -2.63 12.24 -10.30
N TYR A 162 -3.68 12.61 -11.04
CA TYR A 162 -3.71 12.47 -12.50
C TYR A 162 -2.66 13.35 -13.19
N ASP A 163 -2.47 14.58 -12.73
CA ASP A 163 -1.44 15.50 -13.22
C ASP A 163 -0.04 14.95 -12.97
N GLY A 164 0.19 14.34 -11.80
CA GLY A 164 1.44 13.66 -11.48
C GLY A 164 1.70 12.44 -12.38
N ILE A 165 0.67 11.63 -12.66
CA ILE A 165 0.78 10.51 -13.61
C ILE A 165 1.06 11.02 -15.02
N GLN A 166 0.37 12.06 -15.47
CA GLN A 166 0.56 12.64 -16.80
C GLN A 166 1.97 13.21 -16.97
N LEU A 167 2.53 13.84 -15.93
CA LEU A 167 3.91 14.33 -15.94
C LEU A 167 4.93 13.20 -16.11
N VAL A 168 4.72 12.07 -15.41
CA VAL A 168 5.60 10.89 -15.54
C VAL A 168 5.50 10.27 -16.93
N LEU A 169 4.28 10.17 -17.48
CA LEU A 169 4.06 9.67 -18.84
C LEU A 169 4.74 10.57 -19.88
N ASN A 170 4.53 11.88 -19.82
CA ASN A 170 5.15 12.85 -20.73
C ASN A 170 6.69 12.82 -20.64
N ARG A 171 7.25 12.68 -19.43
CA ARG A 171 8.71 12.54 -19.25
C ARG A 171 9.25 11.25 -19.86
N SER A 172 8.48 10.17 -19.74
CA SER A 172 8.83 8.87 -20.32
C SER A 172 8.80 8.92 -21.85
N GLU A 173 7.79 9.58 -22.42
CA GLU A 173 7.66 9.80 -23.86
C GLU A 173 8.82 10.65 -24.41
N LEU A 174 9.19 11.73 -23.71
CA LEU A 174 10.34 12.56 -24.09
C LEU A 174 11.65 11.75 -24.09
N LEU A 175 11.86 10.90 -23.09
CA LEU A 175 13.05 10.04 -23.00
C LEU A 175 13.07 9.02 -24.15
N LEU A 176 11.93 8.42 -24.49
CA LEU A 176 11.81 7.51 -25.64
C LEU A 176 12.09 8.23 -26.96
N SER A 177 11.60 9.46 -27.15
CA SER A 177 11.91 10.26 -28.34
C SER A 177 13.39 10.61 -28.44
N GLN A 178 14.04 10.95 -27.32
CA GLN A 178 15.49 11.20 -27.30
C GLN A 178 16.29 9.96 -27.66
N GLN A 179 15.92 8.78 -27.12
CA GLN A 179 16.54 7.52 -27.48
C GLN A 179 16.35 7.17 -28.96
N ALA A 180 15.16 7.41 -29.51
CA ALA A 180 14.89 7.18 -30.93
C ALA A 180 15.77 8.06 -31.84
N LEU A 181 15.94 9.34 -31.50
CA LEU A 181 16.84 10.24 -32.23
C LEU A 181 18.30 9.78 -32.16
N GLN A 182 18.75 9.32 -31.00
CA GLN A 182 20.09 8.79 -30.84
C GLN A 182 20.31 7.54 -31.71
N LEU A 183 19.35 6.61 -31.73
CA LEU A 183 19.41 5.42 -32.58
C LEU A 183 19.39 5.78 -34.07
N GLN A 184 18.61 6.80 -34.46
CA GLN A 184 18.58 7.27 -35.84
C GLN A 184 19.95 7.83 -36.26
N GLY A 185 20.59 8.64 -35.42
CA GLY A 185 21.93 9.15 -35.70
C GLY A 185 22.96 8.03 -35.88
N MET A 186 22.93 7.02 -35.01
CA MET A 186 23.79 5.84 -35.15
C MET A 186 23.53 5.08 -36.46
N LEU A 187 22.27 4.97 -36.89
CA LEU A 187 21.91 4.32 -38.14
C LEU A 187 22.44 5.09 -39.36
N ASP A 188 22.35 6.42 -39.32
CA ASP A 188 22.86 7.29 -40.37
C ASP A 188 24.40 7.18 -40.49
N ASP A 189 25.10 7.12 -39.36
CA ASP A 189 26.56 6.88 -39.33
C ASP A 189 26.94 5.51 -39.92
N ILE A 190 26.20 4.45 -39.57
CA ILE A 190 26.40 3.11 -40.14
C ILE A 190 26.19 3.13 -41.66
N ASN A 191 25.15 3.83 -42.13
CA ASN A 191 24.87 3.94 -43.56
C ASN A 191 25.96 4.72 -44.29
N LEU A 192 26.51 5.77 -43.68
CA LEU A 192 27.62 6.54 -44.23
C LEU A 192 28.88 5.68 -44.39
N GLU A 193 29.24 4.90 -43.35
CA GLU A 193 30.38 3.97 -43.42
C GLU A 193 30.16 2.89 -44.49
N LYS A 194 28.94 2.35 -44.60
CA LYS A 194 28.60 1.40 -45.67
C LYS A 194 28.82 2.00 -47.06
N CYS A 195 28.44 3.26 -47.29
CA CYS A 195 28.69 3.94 -48.56
C CYS A 195 30.19 4.08 -48.87
N LYS A 196 31.03 4.37 -47.86
CA LYS A 196 32.49 4.43 -48.04
C LYS A 196 33.05 3.07 -48.45
N LEU A 197 32.63 2.00 -47.79
CA LEU A 197 33.06 0.64 -48.12
C LEU A 197 32.66 0.21 -49.54
N VAL A 198 31.46 0.59 -50.00
CA VAL A 198 31.02 0.31 -51.37
C VAL A 198 31.94 0.99 -52.39
N LYS A 199 32.26 2.28 -52.20
CA LYS A 199 33.20 3.01 -53.08
C LYS A 199 34.58 2.36 -53.10
N SER A 200 35.13 2.04 -51.93
CA SER A 200 36.42 1.35 -51.84
C SER A 200 36.42 -0.01 -52.54
N ARG A 201 35.30 -0.74 -52.51
CA ARG A 201 35.15 -2.00 -53.24
C ARG A 201 35.16 -1.77 -54.76
N GLU A 202 34.44 -0.76 -55.24
CA GLU A 202 34.41 -0.40 -56.66
C GLU A 202 35.80 0.01 -57.15
N ASP A 203 36.54 0.84 -56.39
CA ASP A 203 37.92 1.24 -56.71
C ASP A 203 38.86 0.03 -56.81
N LEU A 204 38.73 -0.93 -55.88
CA LEU A 204 39.50 -2.19 -55.90
C LEU A 204 39.15 -3.07 -57.11
N GLU A 205 37.88 -3.11 -57.53
CA GLU A 205 37.46 -3.84 -58.72
C GLU A 205 38.03 -3.24 -60.01
N VAL A 206 38.16 -1.92 -60.09
CA VAL A 206 38.82 -1.24 -61.22
C VAL A 206 40.31 -1.58 -61.26
N LEU A 207 41.03 -1.40 -60.15
CA LEU A 207 42.45 -1.72 -60.05
C LEU A 207 42.74 -3.19 -60.39
N ARG A 208 41.84 -4.10 -59.98
CA ARG A 208 41.97 -5.52 -60.32
C ARG A 208 41.87 -5.76 -61.82
N LYS A 209 40.96 -5.08 -62.53
CA LYS A 209 40.84 -5.22 -63.98
C LYS A 209 42.06 -4.67 -64.71
N GLU A 210 42.62 -3.54 -64.26
CA GLU A 210 43.85 -2.97 -64.82
C GLU A 210 45.08 -3.88 -64.64
N LEU A 211 45.12 -4.71 -63.60
CA LEU A 211 46.17 -5.71 -63.40
C LEU A 211 46.00 -6.98 -64.24
N GLU A 212 44.80 -7.24 -64.74
CA GLU A 212 44.46 -8.42 -65.56
C GLU A 212 44.62 -8.13 -67.08
N GLU A 213 44.84 -6.86 -67.49
CA GLU A 213 45.12 -6.40 -68.87
C GLU A 213 46.63 -6.22 -69.14
#